data_AF-A0A379AZS4-F1
#
_entry.id   AF-A0A379AZS4-F1
#
_cell.length_a   1.000
_cell.length_b   1.000
_cell.length_c   1.000
_cell.angle_alpha   90.00
_cell.angle_beta   90.00
_cell.angle_gamma   90.00
#
_symmetry.space_group_name_H-M   'P 1'
#
loop_
_entity.id
_entity.type
_entity.pdbx_description
1 polymer ?
#
loop_
_entity_poly.entity_id
_entity_poly.type
_entity_poly.pdbx_seq_one_letter_code
_entity_poly.pdbx_strand_id
1 'polypeptide(L)'
;MSYLLSKSAKQNPAPNGLVQKVTPKSANWEYVGFECYHLHPNQNLSFDTENTEVCFVVLAGKCTISTAGQIFEHIGNRQSPFDRIPPYSLYVPHHHQVEILAETYLELAVCRAPSEGNLPVRLITPAEVGVEQRGFGNNKRLVHNILPETEPADSLLVVEVFTDEGNTSSFPSHKHDQKNSETETYLEETYYHRFEPAQGFCLQRVYTDDRSLDECMAVYDGDVVQVPKGYHPVATIAGYNNYYLNVMAGPVRKWRFTWEKDHQWINSQEYADKFFE
;
A
#
# COMPACT_ATOMS: atom_id res chain seq x y z
N MET A 1 -20.49 1.29 9.74
CA MET A 1 -19.21 1.43 9.02
C MET A 1 -18.80 0.02 8.63
N SER A 2 -18.42 -0.21 7.37
CA SER A 2 -18.01 -1.56 6.93
C SER A 2 -16.86 -2.06 7.81
N TYR A 3 -16.84 -3.36 8.11
CA TYR A 3 -15.75 -3.95 8.90
C TYR A 3 -14.41 -3.98 8.14
N LEU A 4 -14.45 -3.75 6.82
CA LEU A 4 -13.28 -3.63 5.95
C LEU A 4 -12.59 -2.26 6.03
N LEU A 5 -13.23 -1.25 6.64
CA LEU A 5 -12.70 0.12 6.71
C LEU A 5 -12.18 0.45 8.12
N SER A 6 -10.87 0.67 8.23
CA SER A 6 -10.21 1.18 9.44
C SER A 6 -9.97 2.69 9.31
N LYS A 7 -10.63 3.48 10.17
CA LYS A 7 -10.49 4.94 10.16
C LYS A 7 -9.18 5.41 10.78
N SER A 8 -8.60 6.45 10.20
CA SER A 8 -7.38 7.06 10.71
C SER A 8 -7.58 7.68 12.09
N ALA A 9 -6.62 7.47 12.99
CA ALA A 9 -6.51 8.18 14.25
C ALA A 9 -5.66 9.47 14.11
N LYS A 10 -5.35 9.96 12.90
CA LYS A 10 -4.46 11.12 12.69
C LYS A 10 -4.85 12.43 13.41
N GLN A 11 -6.12 12.58 13.78
CA GLN A 11 -6.58 13.74 14.58
C GLN A 11 -6.27 13.58 16.08
N ASN A 12 -6.08 12.34 16.54
CA ASN A 12 -5.76 11.99 17.92
C ASN A 12 -4.73 10.83 17.91
N PRO A 13 -3.49 11.07 17.41
CA PRO A 13 -2.46 10.04 17.34
C PRO A 13 -2.12 9.49 18.72
N ALA A 14 -1.66 8.25 18.79
CA ALA A 14 -1.07 7.72 20.02
C ALA A 14 0.20 8.51 20.39
N PRO A 15 0.68 8.47 21.65
CA PRO A 15 1.85 9.24 22.08
C PRO A 15 3.13 8.98 21.27
N ASN A 16 3.28 7.79 20.68
CA ASN A 16 4.39 7.43 19.80
C ASN A 16 4.16 7.81 18.32
N GLY A 17 3.11 8.58 18.02
CA GLY A 17 2.76 9.01 16.68
C GLY A 17 1.96 8.00 15.85
N LEU A 18 1.60 6.84 16.38
CA LEU A 18 0.79 5.85 15.64
C LEU A 18 -0.59 6.43 15.28
N VAL A 19 -0.93 6.39 13.99
CA VAL A 19 -2.21 6.88 13.45
C VAL A 19 -3.05 5.80 12.75
N GLN A 20 -2.43 4.69 12.33
CA GLN A 20 -3.12 3.54 11.75
C GLN A 20 -2.44 2.26 12.20
N LYS A 21 -3.25 1.23 12.46
CA LYS A 21 -2.76 -0.10 12.79
C LYS A 21 -3.75 -1.18 12.34
N VAL A 22 -3.32 -1.97 11.38
CA VAL A 22 -3.96 -3.21 10.92
C VAL A 22 -3.00 -4.35 11.20
N THR A 23 -3.47 -5.35 11.91
CA THR A 23 -2.74 -6.58 12.23
C THR A 23 -3.49 -7.78 11.65
N PRO A 24 -2.84 -8.94 11.46
CA PRO A 24 -3.54 -10.15 11.06
C PRO A 24 -4.74 -10.49 11.95
N LYS A 25 -4.56 -10.32 13.27
CA LYS A 25 -5.63 -10.52 14.25
C LYS A 25 -6.80 -9.56 14.07
N SER A 26 -6.55 -8.26 13.84
CA SER A 26 -7.63 -7.27 13.70
C SER A 26 -8.34 -7.35 12.36
N ALA A 27 -7.63 -7.73 11.29
CA ALA A 27 -8.20 -7.94 9.95
C ALA A 27 -8.84 -9.33 9.79
N ASN A 28 -8.65 -10.23 10.77
CA ASN A 28 -9.09 -11.62 10.74
C ASN A 28 -8.54 -12.40 9.53
N TRP A 29 -7.22 -12.30 9.32
CA TRP A 29 -6.47 -12.98 8.26
C TRP A 29 -5.09 -13.45 8.79
N GLU A 30 -4.20 -13.91 7.92
CA GLU A 30 -2.99 -14.66 8.29
C GLU A 30 -1.65 -13.92 8.11
N TYR A 31 -1.53 -13.01 7.14
CA TYR A 31 -0.23 -12.50 6.69
C TYR A 31 -0.05 -10.99 6.94
N VAL A 32 -0.87 -10.14 6.33
CA VAL A 32 -0.55 -8.72 6.18
C VAL A 32 -0.71 -7.95 7.50
N GLY A 33 0.29 -7.14 7.84
CA GLY A 33 0.16 -6.06 8.81
C GLY A 33 0.57 -4.73 8.20
N PHE A 34 -0.09 -3.67 8.65
CA PHE A 34 0.17 -2.30 8.21
C PHE A 34 0.07 -1.34 9.39
N GLU A 35 1.08 -0.50 9.57
CA GLU A 35 1.05 0.60 10.54
C GLU A 35 1.45 1.91 9.84
N CYS A 36 0.90 3.03 10.29
CA CYS A 36 1.35 4.35 9.85
C CYS A 36 1.60 5.24 11.07
N TYR A 37 2.72 5.95 11.04
CA TYR A 37 3.16 6.86 12.10
C TYR A 37 3.33 8.27 11.56
N HIS A 38 2.83 9.24 12.32
CA HIS A 38 3.12 10.66 12.13
C HIS A 38 4.04 11.11 13.28
N LEU A 39 5.30 11.38 12.98
CA LEU A 39 6.30 11.79 13.96
C LEU A 39 6.66 13.26 13.77
N HIS A 40 6.90 13.95 14.88
CA HIS A 40 7.43 15.31 14.87
C HIS A 40 8.96 15.32 14.75
N PRO A 41 9.58 16.43 14.30
CA PRO A 41 11.03 16.55 14.29
C PRO A 41 11.66 16.24 15.65
N ASN A 42 12.75 15.46 15.64
CA ASN A 42 13.48 14.95 16.80
C ASN A 42 12.75 13.89 17.65
N GLN A 43 11.60 13.39 17.19
CA GLN A 43 10.92 12.27 17.83
C GLN A 43 11.58 10.95 17.42
N ASN A 44 11.80 10.07 18.39
CA ASN A 44 12.28 8.72 18.17
C ASN A 44 11.13 7.71 18.21
N LEU A 45 11.23 6.68 17.38
CA LEU A 45 10.38 5.50 17.39
C LEU A 45 11.28 4.25 17.43
N SER A 46 11.17 3.49 18.51
CA SER A 46 11.75 2.15 18.62
C SER A 46 10.75 1.12 18.09
N PHE A 47 11.23 0.16 17.31
CA PHE A 47 10.39 -0.80 16.63
C PHE A 47 11.06 -2.19 16.57
N ASP A 48 10.29 -3.23 16.87
CA ASP A 48 10.73 -4.63 16.79
C ASP A 48 10.08 -5.30 15.58
N THR A 49 10.89 -5.92 14.72
CA THR A 49 10.38 -6.69 13.57
C THR A 49 9.83 -8.05 13.99
N GLU A 50 10.08 -8.51 15.22
CA GLU A 50 9.56 -9.76 15.78
C GLU A 50 9.77 -10.95 14.83
N ASN A 51 8.70 -11.65 14.44
CA ASN A 51 8.71 -12.77 13.49
C ASN A 51 8.30 -12.34 12.07
N THR A 52 8.39 -11.04 11.76
CA THR A 52 7.96 -10.46 10.48
C THR A 52 9.10 -9.78 9.76
N GLU A 53 9.14 -9.89 8.43
CA GLU A 53 9.90 -8.93 7.64
C GLU A 53 9.13 -7.62 7.53
N VAL A 54 9.85 -6.52 7.35
CA VAL A 54 9.28 -5.17 7.37
C VAL A 54 9.84 -4.34 6.24
N CYS A 55 8.97 -3.64 5.52
CA CYS A 55 9.33 -2.56 4.60
C CYS A 55 8.84 -1.23 5.18
N PHE A 56 9.80 -0.41 5.63
CA PHE A 56 9.56 0.96 6.07
C PHE A 56 9.52 1.87 4.86
N VAL A 57 8.37 2.47 4.55
CA VAL A 57 8.21 3.38 3.40
C VAL A 57 8.08 4.81 3.91
N VAL A 58 9.02 5.69 3.50
CA VAL A 58 8.97 7.12 3.87
C VAL A 58 7.97 7.83 2.95
N LEU A 59 6.74 7.99 3.45
CA LEU A 59 5.64 8.60 2.70
C LEU A 59 5.80 10.10 2.55
N ALA A 60 6.31 10.77 3.58
CA ALA A 60 6.65 12.18 3.56
C ALA A 60 7.69 12.50 4.62
N GLY A 61 8.58 13.45 4.34
CA GLY A 61 9.60 13.92 5.27
C GLY A 61 10.94 13.21 5.12
N LYS A 62 11.75 13.32 6.19
CA LYS A 62 13.09 12.73 6.30
C LYS A 62 13.32 12.10 7.66
N CYS A 63 14.08 11.02 7.67
CA CYS A 63 14.47 10.31 8.88
C CYS A 63 15.85 9.67 8.76
N THR A 64 16.44 9.37 9.92
CA THR A 64 17.53 8.42 10.05
C THR A 64 16.99 7.11 10.62
N ILE A 65 17.35 5.98 10.02
CA ILE A 65 16.97 4.65 10.52
C ILE A 65 18.23 3.87 10.88
N SER A 66 18.27 3.29 12.08
CA SER A 66 19.38 2.49 12.58
C SER A 66 18.92 1.07 12.92
N THR A 67 19.61 0.06 12.39
CA THR A 67 19.32 -1.36 12.66
C THR A 67 20.51 -2.24 12.27
N ALA A 68 20.67 -3.41 12.90
CA ALA A 68 21.76 -4.36 12.60
C ALA A 68 23.18 -3.75 12.59
N GLY A 69 23.44 -2.73 13.41
CA GLY A 69 24.71 -2.00 13.42
C GLY A 69 24.95 -1.12 12.18
N GLN A 70 23.94 -0.94 11.33
CA GLN A 70 23.94 -0.04 10.17
C GLN A 70 23.10 1.20 10.48
N ILE A 71 23.48 2.33 9.88
CA ILE A 71 22.80 3.61 10.01
C ILE A 71 22.54 4.14 8.61
N PHE A 72 21.30 4.49 8.32
CA PHE A 72 20.87 5.08 7.07
C PHE A 72 20.34 6.49 7.36
N GLU A 73 21.16 7.50 7.07
CA GLU A 73 20.87 8.90 7.38
C GLU A 73 20.11 9.59 6.23
N HIS A 74 19.31 10.61 6.56
CA HIS A 74 18.63 11.47 5.58
C HIS A 74 17.76 10.73 4.55
N ILE A 75 17.16 9.60 4.95
CA ILE A 75 16.22 8.85 4.12
C ILE A 75 14.96 9.70 3.92
N GLY A 76 14.57 9.94 2.67
CA GLY A 76 13.36 10.66 2.30
C GLY A 76 13.61 11.83 1.35
N ASN A 77 12.69 12.02 0.39
CA ASN A 77 12.82 12.97 -0.71
C ASN A 77 11.58 13.80 -1.03
N ARG A 78 10.42 13.46 -0.44
CA ARG A 78 9.13 14.10 -0.74
C ARG A 78 8.51 14.70 0.51
N GLN A 79 7.87 15.86 0.37
CA GLN A 79 7.08 16.51 1.42
C GLN A 79 5.66 15.94 1.50
N SER A 80 5.21 15.31 0.43
CA SER A 80 3.90 14.69 0.30
C SER A 80 3.99 13.53 -0.69
N PRO A 81 3.19 12.45 -0.56
CA PRO A 81 3.07 11.47 -1.64
C PRO A 81 2.72 12.15 -2.97
N PHE A 82 1.93 13.23 -2.94
CA PHE A 82 1.52 14.00 -4.12
C PHE A 82 2.63 14.77 -4.85
N ASP A 83 3.88 14.72 -4.37
CA ASP A 83 5.05 15.12 -5.17
C ASP A 83 5.31 14.16 -6.34
N ARG A 84 4.65 12.97 -6.34
CA ARG A 84 4.64 11.96 -7.43
C ARG A 84 6.03 11.50 -7.89
N ILE A 85 6.99 11.50 -6.97
CA ILE A 85 8.29 10.87 -7.15
C ILE A 85 8.37 9.59 -6.30
N PRO A 86 9.15 8.58 -6.73
CA PRO A 86 9.30 7.35 -5.97
C PRO A 86 9.86 7.60 -4.56
N PRO A 87 9.39 6.86 -3.54
CA PRO A 87 9.83 7.05 -2.16
C PRO A 87 11.18 6.37 -1.93
N TYR A 88 11.83 6.77 -0.84
CA TYR A 88 12.80 5.90 -0.19
C TYR A 88 12.08 4.88 0.69
N SER A 89 12.60 3.65 0.74
CA SER A 89 12.14 2.62 1.67
C SER A 89 13.31 1.82 2.27
N LEU A 90 13.14 1.22 3.43
CA LEU A 90 14.11 0.31 4.04
C LEU A 90 13.46 -1.05 4.30
N TYR A 91 14.03 -2.09 3.70
CA TYR A 91 13.68 -3.48 4.01
C TYR A 91 14.52 -3.96 5.19
N VAL A 92 13.87 -4.56 6.19
CA VAL A 92 14.48 -5.15 7.37
C VAL A 92 13.87 -6.55 7.59
N PRO A 93 14.68 -7.62 7.71
CA PRO A 93 14.17 -8.96 7.99
C PRO A 93 13.64 -9.08 9.43
N HIS A 94 13.06 -10.23 9.75
CA HIS A 94 12.61 -10.56 11.09
C HIS A 94 13.76 -10.56 12.13
N HIS A 95 13.42 -10.52 13.42
CA HIS A 95 14.34 -10.52 14.58
C HIS A 95 15.31 -9.34 14.64
N HIS A 96 14.85 -8.13 14.32
CA HIS A 96 15.64 -6.91 14.36
C HIS A 96 14.99 -5.83 15.22
N GLN A 97 15.81 -5.17 16.04
CA GLN A 97 15.46 -3.88 16.64
C GLN A 97 15.80 -2.78 15.64
N VAL A 98 14.91 -1.80 15.53
CA VAL A 98 15.00 -0.67 14.61
C VAL A 98 14.73 0.60 15.40
N GLU A 99 15.64 1.57 15.29
CA GLU A 99 15.45 2.92 15.84
C GLU A 99 15.26 3.90 14.68
N ILE A 100 14.18 4.66 14.71
CA ILE A 100 13.85 5.67 13.71
C ILE A 100 13.84 7.03 14.37
N LEU A 101 14.68 7.94 13.88
CA LEU A 101 14.71 9.34 14.26
C LEU A 101 14.11 10.19 13.16
N ALA A 102 13.01 10.87 13.46
CA ALA A 102 12.41 11.84 12.55
C ALA A 102 13.25 13.12 12.49
N GLU A 103 13.83 13.43 11.32
CA GLU A 103 14.63 14.66 11.13
C GLU A 103 13.74 15.85 10.80
N THR A 104 12.63 15.59 10.11
CA THR A 104 11.55 16.55 9.85
C THR A 104 10.24 16.00 10.41
N TYR A 105 9.10 16.63 10.11
CA TYR A 105 7.84 15.88 10.15
C TYR A 105 8.00 14.62 9.31
N LEU A 106 7.58 13.47 9.82
CA LEU A 106 7.72 12.19 9.15
C LEU A 106 6.37 11.49 9.12
N GLU A 107 5.93 11.11 7.92
CA GLU A 107 4.88 10.12 7.72
C GLU A 107 5.54 8.83 7.25
N LEU A 108 5.48 7.81 8.11
CA LEU A 108 6.16 6.54 7.91
C LEU A 108 5.14 5.42 7.88
N ALA A 109 5.04 4.74 6.73
CA ALA A 109 4.31 3.48 6.63
C ALA A 109 5.23 2.30 6.98
N VAL A 110 4.69 1.35 7.73
CA VAL A 110 5.36 0.13 8.15
C VAL A 110 4.58 -1.06 7.63
N CYS A 111 5.06 -1.64 6.54
CA CYS A 111 4.47 -2.78 5.86
C CYS A 111 5.10 -4.05 6.41
N ARG A 112 4.33 -5.03 6.89
CA ARG A 112 4.89 -6.25 7.49
C ARG A 112 4.15 -7.52 7.11
N ALA A 113 4.89 -8.62 7.05
CA ALA A 113 4.35 -9.96 6.81
C ALA A 113 5.26 -11.02 7.48
N PRO A 114 4.77 -12.24 7.75
CA PRO A 114 5.58 -13.34 8.27
C PRO A 114 6.83 -13.60 7.43
N SER A 115 7.94 -13.90 8.09
CA SER A 115 9.24 -14.15 7.47
C SER A 115 9.97 -15.26 8.20
N GLU A 116 10.59 -16.16 7.45
CA GLU A 116 11.46 -17.24 7.94
C GLU A 116 12.81 -17.27 7.18
N GLY A 117 13.03 -16.31 6.27
CA GLY A 117 14.23 -16.19 5.45
C GLY A 117 15.39 -15.48 6.15
N ASN A 118 16.43 -15.14 5.40
CA ASN A 118 17.67 -14.58 5.94
C ASN A 118 18.23 -13.44 5.08
N LEU A 119 17.35 -12.74 4.37
CA LEU A 119 17.72 -11.61 3.52
C LEU A 119 18.36 -10.48 4.36
N PRO A 120 19.36 -9.76 3.82
CA PRO A 120 19.98 -8.66 4.54
C PRO A 120 19.06 -7.44 4.60
N VAL A 121 19.30 -6.58 5.59
CA VAL A 121 18.78 -5.21 5.60
C VAL A 121 19.25 -4.50 4.32
N ARG A 122 18.34 -3.80 3.63
CA ARG A 122 18.70 -3.01 2.44
C ARG A 122 17.84 -1.76 2.30
N LEU A 123 18.48 -0.69 1.84
CA LEU A 123 17.81 0.52 1.37
C LEU A 123 17.26 0.26 -0.04
N ILE A 124 16.05 0.74 -0.30
CA ILE A 124 15.42 0.79 -1.61
C ILE A 124 15.32 2.27 -1.97
N THR A 125 16.21 2.72 -2.85
CA THR A 125 16.27 4.12 -3.29
C THR A 125 15.26 4.40 -4.40
N PRO A 126 14.90 5.67 -4.66
CA PRO A 126 14.01 6.03 -5.76
C PRO A 126 14.44 5.52 -7.14
N ALA A 127 15.75 5.30 -7.34
CA ALA A 127 16.31 4.78 -8.59
C ALA A 127 16.05 3.27 -8.80
N GLU A 128 15.78 2.53 -7.72
CA GLU A 128 15.48 1.09 -7.73
C GLU A 128 13.97 0.81 -7.85
N VAL A 129 13.14 1.83 -7.65
CA VAL A 129 11.68 1.71 -7.72
C VAL A 129 11.22 1.75 -9.18
N GLY A 130 10.58 0.66 -9.64
CA GLY A 130 10.04 0.59 -11.00
C GLY A 130 8.85 1.53 -11.18
N VAL A 131 8.92 2.45 -12.14
CA VAL A 131 7.86 3.42 -12.45
C VAL A 131 7.13 3.03 -13.73
N GLU A 132 5.80 2.99 -13.69
CA GLU A 132 4.96 2.71 -14.86
C GLU A 132 3.74 3.62 -14.93
N GLN A 133 3.29 3.88 -16.15
CA GLN A 133 1.99 4.48 -16.44
C GLN A 133 1.08 3.37 -16.98
N ARG A 134 -0.05 3.14 -16.32
CA ARG A 134 -0.98 2.05 -16.66
C ARG A 134 -2.33 2.61 -17.07
N GLY A 135 -2.94 2.01 -18.11
CA GLY A 135 -4.31 2.32 -18.56
C GLY A 135 -4.42 3.49 -19.55
N PHE A 136 -5.65 3.72 -20.05
CA PHE A 136 -6.01 4.77 -21.00
C PHE A 136 -7.18 5.61 -20.46
N GLY A 137 -7.27 6.88 -20.89
CA GLY A 137 -8.33 7.80 -20.47
C GLY A 137 -8.60 7.83 -18.97
N ASN A 138 -9.86 7.56 -18.59
CA ASN A 138 -10.34 7.55 -17.21
C ASN A 138 -9.85 6.34 -16.37
N ASN A 139 -8.94 5.53 -16.91
CA ASN A 139 -8.29 4.42 -16.21
C ASN A 139 -6.75 4.63 -16.11
N LYS A 140 -6.25 5.83 -16.45
CA LYS A 140 -4.83 6.18 -16.32
C LYS A 140 -4.43 6.34 -14.87
N ARG A 141 -3.27 5.76 -14.53
CA ARG A 141 -2.65 5.85 -13.21
C ARG A 141 -1.13 5.73 -13.30
N LEU A 142 -0.45 6.42 -12.40
CA LEU A 142 0.99 6.29 -12.16
C LEU A 142 1.19 5.27 -11.04
N VAL A 143 2.10 4.32 -11.24
CA VAL A 143 2.39 3.25 -10.29
C VAL A 143 3.89 3.23 -10.00
N HIS A 144 4.25 3.11 -8.73
CA HIS A 144 5.61 2.88 -8.28
C HIS A 144 5.70 1.52 -7.56
N ASN A 145 6.42 0.60 -8.19
CA ASN A 145 6.66 -0.76 -7.70
C ASN A 145 7.83 -0.75 -6.69
N ILE A 146 7.52 -0.48 -5.41
CA ILE A 146 8.51 -0.31 -4.33
C ILE A 146 9.20 -1.65 -4.00
N LEU A 147 8.41 -2.71 -3.85
CA LEU A 147 8.90 -4.05 -3.54
C LEU A 147 8.09 -5.09 -4.35
N PRO A 148 8.32 -5.19 -5.67
CA PRO A 148 7.59 -6.12 -6.53
C PRO A 148 8.06 -7.57 -6.34
N GLU A 149 7.33 -8.52 -6.93
CA GLU A 149 7.68 -9.96 -6.87
C GLU A 149 9.07 -10.28 -7.46
N THR A 150 9.57 -9.43 -8.36
CA THR A 150 10.88 -9.57 -9.00
C THR A 150 12.04 -9.20 -8.09
N GLU A 151 11.77 -8.50 -6.99
CA GLU A 151 12.78 -8.11 -6.00
C GLU A 151 12.75 -9.02 -4.76
N PRO A 152 13.89 -9.23 -4.06
CA PRO A 152 13.95 -10.17 -2.94
C PRO A 152 13.14 -9.73 -1.70
N ALA A 153 12.18 -10.54 -1.29
CA ALA A 153 11.54 -10.52 0.03
C ALA A 153 10.91 -11.91 0.25
N ASP A 154 10.59 -12.26 1.49
CA ASP A 154 10.02 -13.57 1.80
C ASP A 154 8.54 -13.64 1.39
N SER A 155 7.78 -12.62 1.75
CA SER A 155 6.31 -12.55 1.63
C SER A 155 5.80 -11.24 1.03
N LEU A 156 6.41 -10.10 1.37
CA LEU A 156 5.93 -8.75 1.11
C LEU A 156 5.95 -8.39 -0.38
N LEU A 157 4.84 -7.85 -0.84
CA LEU A 157 4.72 -7.06 -2.06
C LEU A 157 4.23 -5.66 -1.66
N VAL A 158 4.92 -4.62 -2.13
CA VAL A 158 4.59 -3.23 -1.80
C VAL A 158 4.56 -2.38 -3.07
N VAL A 159 3.47 -1.68 -3.29
CA VAL A 159 3.26 -0.82 -4.46
C VAL A 159 2.47 0.41 -4.06
N GLU A 160 2.79 1.57 -4.63
CA GLU A 160 1.96 2.76 -4.49
C GLU A 160 1.38 3.19 -5.85
N VAL A 161 0.18 3.74 -5.81
CA VAL A 161 -0.57 4.13 -7.01
C VAL A 161 -1.16 5.51 -6.83
N PHE A 162 -1.08 6.31 -7.89
CA PHE A 162 -1.69 7.62 -8.01
C PHE A 162 -2.81 7.57 -9.03
N THR A 163 -4.01 7.93 -8.58
CA THR A 163 -5.22 7.99 -9.40
C THR A 163 -5.72 9.42 -9.39
N ASP A 164 -5.66 10.08 -10.53
CA ASP A 164 -6.18 11.45 -10.67
C ASP A 164 -7.69 11.46 -10.43
N GLU A 165 -8.19 12.61 -9.98
CA GLU A 165 -9.64 12.82 -9.78
C GLU A 165 -10.48 12.41 -11.00
N GLY A 166 -11.64 11.78 -10.76
CA GLY A 166 -12.53 11.26 -11.79
C GLY A 166 -12.10 9.93 -12.43
N ASN A 167 -10.84 9.52 -12.29
CA ASN A 167 -10.37 8.22 -12.79
C ASN A 167 -10.76 7.06 -11.86
N THR A 168 -10.74 5.86 -12.43
CA THR A 168 -10.84 4.59 -11.71
C THR A 168 -9.49 3.88 -11.68
N SER A 169 -9.19 3.20 -10.59
CA SER A 169 -8.01 2.34 -10.44
C SER A 169 -8.36 1.07 -9.66
N SER A 170 -7.39 0.18 -9.50
CA SER A 170 -7.63 -1.26 -9.26
C SER A 170 -8.72 -1.83 -10.20
N PHE A 171 -8.77 -1.24 -11.41
CA PHE A 171 -9.76 -1.48 -12.45
C PHE A 171 -9.06 -1.67 -13.82
N PRO A 172 -9.50 -2.60 -14.69
CA PRO A 172 -10.64 -3.52 -14.55
C PRO A 172 -10.54 -4.39 -13.30
N SER A 173 -11.68 -4.69 -12.70
CA SER A 173 -11.78 -5.43 -11.43
C SER A 173 -10.97 -6.73 -11.50
N HIS A 174 -10.17 -6.99 -10.47
CA HIS A 174 -9.37 -8.20 -10.36
C HIS A 174 -9.40 -8.73 -8.93
N LYS A 175 -9.09 -10.01 -8.75
CA LYS A 175 -9.01 -10.68 -7.44
C LYS A 175 -7.82 -11.63 -7.36
N HIS A 176 -7.32 -11.82 -6.15
CA HIS A 176 -6.24 -12.75 -5.79
C HIS A 176 -6.56 -13.37 -4.42
N ASP A 177 -7.60 -14.20 -4.38
CA ASP A 177 -8.26 -14.68 -3.17
C ASP A 177 -8.39 -16.21 -3.08
N GLN A 178 -7.80 -16.95 -4.01
CA GLN A 178 -7.86 -18.42 -4.05
C GLN A 178 -6.53 -19.08 -3.64
N LYS A 179 -6.53 -19.80 -2.51
CA LYS A 179 -5.33 -20.52 -2.02
C LYS A 179 -4.91 -21.70 -2.91
N ASN A 180 -5.86 -22.36 -3.57
CA ASN A 180 -5.66 -23.60 -4.32
C ASN A 180 -5.91 -23.41 -5.83
N SER A 181 -5.49 -22.27 -6.39
CA SER A 181 -5.63 -21.99 -7.82
C SER A 181 -4.30 -22.14 -8.56
N GLU A 182 -4.35 -22.65 -9.79
CA GLU A 182 -3.17 -22.73 -10.67
C GLU A 182 -2.85 -21.38 -11.33
N THR A 183 -3.88 -20.54 -11.52
CA THR A 183 -3.82 -19.28 -12.29
C THR A 183 -3.90 -18.03 -11.42
N GLU A 184 -4.18 -18.18 -10.13
CA GLU A 184 -4.36 -17.10 -9.17
C GLU A 184 -3.65 -17.45 -7.86
N THR A 185 -3.15 -16.46 -7.14
CA THR A 185 -2.60 -16.63 -5.79
C THR A 185 -3.52 -16.05 -4.74
N TYR A 186 -3.46 -16.57 -3.52
CA TYR A 186 -4.08 -15.92 -2.36
C TYR A 186 -3.13 -14.84 -1.84
N LEU A 187 -3.54 -13.59 -1.96
CA LEU A 187 -2.86 -12.43 -1.41
C LEU A 187 -3.89 -11.58 -0.65
N GLU A 188 -3.69 -11.45 0.65
CA GLU A 188 -4.36 -10.42 1.43
C GLU A 188 -3.84 -9.05 0.97
N GLU A 189 -4.68 -8.02 0.98
CA GLU A 189 -4.26 -6.68 0.57
C GLU A 189 -4.83 -5.59 1.47
N THR A 190 -3.99 -4.62 1.86
CA THR A 190 -4.42 -3.35 2.47
C THR A 190 -4.28 -2.20 1.48
N TYR A 191 -5.14 -1.20 1.59
CA TYR A 191 -5.05 0.07 0.87
C TYR A 191 -5.01 1.22 1.88
N TYR A 192 -3.86 1.89 2.05
CA TYR A 192 -3.76 3.13 2.83
C TYR A 192 -3.97 4.34 1.92
N HIS A 193 -5.07 5.07 2.09
CA HIS A 193 -5.45 6.16 1.19
C HIS A 193 -4.97 7.54 1.66
N ARG A 194 -4.55 8.37 0.72
CA ARG A 194 -4.33 9.81 0.89
C ARG A 194 -5.07 10.60 -0.18
N PHE A 195 -5.39 11.85 0.11
CA PHE A 195 -6.10 12.75 -0.81
C PHE A 195 -5.47 14.13 -0.90
N GLU A 196 -5.56 14.72 -2.09
CA GLU A 196 -5.20 16.11 -2.35
C GLU A 196 -6.34 16.80 -3.11
N PRO A 197 -7.02 17.78 -2.51
CA PRO A 197 -6.92 18.23 -1.10
C PRO A 197 -7.37 17.19 -0.05
N ALA A 198 -6.83 17.27 1.17
CA ALA A 198 -6.94 16.24 2.21
C ALA A 198 -8.35 15.99 2.80
N GLN A 199 -9.32 16.88 2.54
CA GLN A 199 -10.73 16.67 2.91
C GLN A 199 -11.48 15.76 1.92
N GLY A 200 -10.83 15.34 0.84
CA GLY A 200 -11.39 14.47 -0.17
C GLY A 200 -11.70 13.05 0.33
N PHE A 201 -12.39 12.31 -0.54
CA PHE A 201 -12.69 10.90 -0.35
C PHE A 201 -12.80 10.18 -1.71
N CYS A 202 -12.70 8.85 -1.70
CA CYS A 202 -13.07 8.00 -2.82
C CYS A 202 -14.17 7.00 -2.41
N LEU A 203 -14.74 6.32 -3.41
CA LEU A 203 -15.55 5.14 -3.20
C LEU A 203 -14.73 3.91 -3.56
N GLN A 204 -14.45 3.06 -2.56
CA GLN A 204 -13.88 1.73 -2.80
C GLN A 204 -14.94 0.68 -2.54
N ARG A 205 -15.08 -0.26 -3.47
CA ARG A 205 -16.02 -1.36 -3.36
C ARG A 205 -15.26 -2.67 -3.28
N VAL A 206 -15.53 -3.52 -2.29
CA VAL A 206 -14.97 -4.87 -2.18
C VAL A 206 -16.11 -5.87 -2.34
N TYR A 207 -16.06 -6.70 -3.38
CA TYR A 207 -17.17 -7.60 -3.72
C TYR A 207 -16.73 -8.90 -4.40
N THR A 208 -17.57 -9.92 -4.32
CA THR A 208 -17.33 -11.26 -4.91
C THR A 208 -18.30 -11.53 -6.06
N ASP A 209 -18.04 -12.52 -6.91
CA ASP A 209 -18.93 -12.85 -8.04
C ASP A 209 -20.38 -13.11 -7.59
N ASP A 210 -20.55 -13.83 -6.47
CA ASP A 210 -21.85 -14.19 -5.90
C ASP A 210 -22.46 -13.13 -4.98
N ARG A 211 -21.74 -12.02 -4.75
CA ARG A 211 -22.13 -10.92 -3.86
C ARG A 211 -22.35 -11.32 -2.40
N SER A 212 -21.82 -12.47 -1.97
CA SER A 212 -21.79 -12.86 -0.56
C SER A 212 -20.96 -11.87 0.29
N LEU A 213 -19.99 -11.23 -0.36
CA LEU A 213 -19.36 -9.98 0.07
C LEU A 213 -19.66 -8.92 -1.00
N ASP A 214 -20.18 -7.76 -0.59
CA ASP A 214 -20.41 -6.59 -1.46
C ASP A 214 -20.53 -5.32 -0.61
N GLU A 215 -19.38 -4.72 -0.28
CA GLU A 215 -19.28 -3.56 0.61
C GLU A 215 -18.75 -2.36 -0.17
N CYS A 216 -19.44 -1.23 -0.12
CA CYS A 216 -18.98 0.04 -0.70
C CYS A 216 -18.75 1.06 0.40
N MET A 217 -17.59 1.70 0.39
CA MET A 217 -17.10 2.55 1.47
C MET A 217 -16.69 3.92 0.94
N ALA A 218 -17.11 4.98 1.64
CA ALA A 218 -16.50 6.30 1.49
C ALA A 218 -15.22 6.37 2.33
N VAL A 219 -14.07 6.37 1.65
CA VAL A 219 -12.73 6.29 2.23
C VAL A 219 -12.11 7.67 2.25
N TYR A 220 -11.66 8.15 3.42
CA TYR A 220 -11.10 9.48 3.60
C TYR A 220 -9.59 9.42 3.85
N ASP A 221 -8.95 10.59 3.86
CA ASP A 221 -7.49 10.72 4.01
C ASP A 221 -6.96 10.04 5.28
N GLY A 222 -5.97 9.18 5.11
CA GLY A 222 -5.34 8.37 6.15
C GLY A 222 -6.09 7.09 6.52
N ASP A 223 -7.25 6.80 5.91
CA ASP A 223 -8.00 5.57 6.15
C ASP A 223 -7.35 4.36 5.49
N VAL A 224 -7.62 3.16 6.02
CA VAL A 224 -7.19 1.88 5.44
C VAL A 224 -8.40 1.02 5.08
N VAL A 225 -8.43 0.51 3.84
CA VAL A 225 -9.36 -0.56 3.44
C VAL A 225 -8.63 -1.90 3.42
N GLN A 226 -9.28 -2.93 3.96
CA GLN A 226 -8.81 -4.31 4.00
C GLN A 226 -9.54 -5.13 2.95
N VAL A 227 -8.80 -5.86 2.12
CA VAL A 227 -9.34 -6.71 1.06
C VAL A 227 -8.98 -8.16 1.37
N PRO A 228 -9.84 -8.88 2.12
CA PRO A 228 -9.60 -10.29 2.45
C PRO A 228 -9.92 -11.25 1.29
N LYS A 229 -10.77 -10.80 0.35
CA LYS A 229 -11.17 -11.52 -0.87
C LYS A 229 -11.92 -10.59 -1.83
N GLY A 230 -12.13 -11.05 -3.06
CA GLY A 230 -12.98 -10.41 -4.05
C GLY A 230 -12.31 -9.31 -4.87
N TYR A 231 -13.09 -8.75 -5.77
CA TYR A 231 -12.77 -7.57 -6.57
C TYR A 231 -12.80 -6.31 -5.72
N HIS A 232 -11.90 -5.37 -6.01
CA HIS A 232 -11.66 -4.22 -5.12
C HIS A 232 -11.34 -2.91 -5.86
N PRO A 233 -12.15 -2.47 -6.85
CA PRO A 233 -11.91 -1.23 -7.59
C PRO A 233 -12.05 0.02 -6.70
N VAL A 234 -11.32 1.07 -7.10
CA VAL A 234 -11.36 2.41 -6.49
C VAL A 234 -11.89 3.40 -7.52
N ALA A 235 -12.94 4.13 -7.16
CA ALA A 235 -13.49 5.24 -7.93
C ALA A 235 -13.24 6.56 -7.22
N THR A 236 -12.42 7.41 -7.82
CA THR A 236 -12.11 8.75 -7.27
C THR A 236 -13.25 9.73 -7.55
N ILE A 237 -13.26 10.84 -6.81
CA ILE A 237 -14.27 11.89 -6.92
C ILE A 237 -13.63 13.14 -7.52
N ALA A 238 -14.35 13.83 -8.41
CA ALA A 238 -13.94 15.11 -8.96
C ALA A 238 -13.55 16.10 -7.85
N GLY A 239 -12.43 16.77 -8.04
CA GLY A 239 -11.76 17.71 -7.14
C GLY A 239 -10.75 17.08 -6.19
N TYR A 240 -10.60 15.74 -6.16
CA TYR A 240 -9.77 15.04 -5.17
C TYR A 240 -8.88 13.98 -5.81
N ASN A 241 -7.61 14.32 -6.01
CA ASN A 241 -6.59 13.35 -6.40
C ASN A 241 -6.43 12.31 -5.28
N ASN A 242 -6.27 11.05 -5.66
CA ASN A 242 -6.10 9.96 -4.72
C ASN A 242 -4.73 9.29 -4.89
N TYR A 243 -4.12 8.99 -3.75
CA TYR A 243 -2.98 8.10 -3.60
C TYR A 243 -3.39 6.91 -2.74
N TYR A 244 -2.84 5.74 -3.02
CA TYR A 244 -2.82 4.67 -2.04
C TYR A 244 -1.51 3.88 -2.05
N LEU A 245 -1.11 3.42 -0.86
CA LEU A 245 -0.05 2.43 -0.66
C LEU A 245 -0.69 1.07 -0.39
N ASN A 246 -0.31 0.08 -1.19
CA ASN A 246 -0.70 -1.31 -1.02
C ASN A 246 0.38 -2.14 -0.36
N VAL A 247 -0.08 -3.05 0.51
CA VAL A 247 0.73 -4.13 1.06
C VAL A 247 0.00 -5.42 0.78
N MET A 248 0.68 -6.36 0.12
CA MET A 248 0.18 -7.70 -0.12
C MET A 248 1.13 -8.75 0.44
N ALA A 249 0.56 -9.85 0.94
CA ALA A 249 1.29 -11.05 1.32
C ALA A 249 0.35 -12.26 1.32
N GLY A 250 0.94 -13.45 1.19
CA GLY A 250 0.23 -14.71 1.19
C GLY A 250 1.20 -15.89 1.18
N PRO A 251 0.72 -17.14 1.11
CA PRO A 251 1.56 -18.34 1.16
C PRO A 251 2.52 -18.45 -0.03
N VAL A 252 2.19 -17.81 -1.15
CA VAL A 252 3.01 -17.79 -2.35
C VAL A 252 3.21 -16.34 -2.76
N ARG A 253 4.45 -15.85 -2.67
CA ARG A 253 4.84 -14.50 -3.09
C ARG A 253 4.90 -14.38 -4.61
N LYS A 254 3.73 -14.38 -5.25
CA LYS A 254 3.54 -14.09 -6.67
C LYS A 254 2.26 -13.30 -6.84
N TRP A 255 2.27 -12.23 -7.63
CA TRP A 255 1.10 -11.44 -7.95
C TRP A 255 0.40 -12.03 -9.17
N ARG A 256 -0.50 -12.99 -8.93
CA ARG A 256 -1.33 -13.63 -9.97
C ARG A 256 -2.79 -13.40 -9.62
N PHE A 257 -3.50 -12.74 -10.51
CA PHE A 257 -4.88 -12.34 -10.31
C PHE A 257 -5.78 -12.78 -11.46
N THR A 258 -7.07 -12.87 -11.17
CA THR A 258 -8.12 -13.10 -12.17
C THR A 258 -8.92 -11.83 -12.38
N TRP A 259 -9.11 -11.40 -13.63
CA TRP A 259 -10.03 -10.31 -13.96
C TRP A 259 -11.49 -10.73 -13.86
N GLU A 260 -12.36 -9.80 -13.48
CA GLU A 260 -13.80 -9.96 -13.64
C GLU A 260 -14.15 -10.04 -15.13
N LYS A 261 -14.80 -11.13 -15.52
CA LYS A 261 -15.09 -11.46 -16.92
C LYS A 261 -15.83 -10.33 -17.65
N ASP A 262 -16.82 -9.74 -17.01
CA ASP A 262 -17.70 -8.73 -17.60
C ASP A 262 -16.99 -7.37 -17.83
N HIS A 263 -15.83 -7.16 -17.20
CA HIS A 263 -15.08 -5.90 -17.28
C HIS A 263 -13.72 -6.06 -17.99
N GLN A 264 -13.33 -7.29 -18.31
CA GLN A 264 -12.03 -7.60 -18.92
C GLN A 264 -11.80 -6.90 -20.27
N TRP A 265 -12.87 -6.62 -21.03
CA TRP A 265 -12.78 -5.93 -22.33
C TRP A 265 -12.15 -4.54 -22.25
N ILE A 266 -12.12 -3.92 -21.07
CA ILE A 266 -11.51 -2.60 -20.82
C ILE A 266 -9.98 -2.64 -20.96
N ASN A 267 -9.37 -3.83 -20.89
CA ASN A 267 -7.95 -4.03 -21.20
C ASN A 267 -7.66 -4.08 -22.72
N SER A 268 -8.68 -4.04 -23.58
CA SER A 268 -8.51 -4.18 -25.03
C SER A 268 -8.19 -2.85 -25.73
N GLN A 269 -7.71 -2.96 -26.97
CA GLN A 269 -7.52 -1.81 -27.86
C GLN A 269 -8.82 -1.04 -28.12
N GLU A 270 -9.97 -1.73 -28.15
CA GLU A 270 -11.30 -1.10 -28.33
C GLU A 270 -11.60 -0.04 -27.26
N TYR A 271 -11.20 -0.29 -26.00
CA TYR A 271 -11.35 0.72 -24.95
C TYR A 271 -10.35 1.88 -25.13
N ALA A 272 -9.10 1.55 -25.48
CA ALA A 272 -8.05 2.54 -25.68
C ALA A 272 -8.41 3.54 -26.80
N ASP A 273 -8.96 3.05 -27.91
CA ASP A 273 -9.32 3.85 -29.09
C ASP A 273 -10.34 4.96 -28.78
N LYS A 274 -11.16 4.82 -27.73
CA LYS A 274 -12.12 5.85 -27.28
C LYS A 274 -11.48 7.18 -26.85
N PHE A 275 -10.16 7.20 -26.64
CA PHE A 275 -9.42 8.37 -26.16
C PHE A 275 -8.40 8.91 -27.18
N PHE A 276 -8.39 8.37 -28.40
CA PHE A 276 -7.49 8.79 -29.48
C PHE A 276 -8.22 9.50 -30.65
N GLU A 277 -9.49 9.91 -30.44
CA GLU A 277 -10.28 10.73 -31.37
C GLU A 277 -10.08 12.24 -31.19
#